data_AF-A0A1A8IY68-F1
#
_entry.id   AF-A0A1A8IY68-F1
#
_cell.length_a   1.000
_cell.length_b   1.000
_cell.length_c   1.000
_cell.angle_alpha   90.00
_cell.angle_beta   90.00
_cell.angle_gamma   90.00
#
_symmetry.space_group_name_H-M   'P 1'
#
loop_
_entity.id
_entity.type
_entity.pdbx_description
1 polymer ?
#
loop_
_entity_poly.entity_id
_entity_poly.type
_entity_poly.pdbx_seq_one_letter_code
_entity_poly.pdbx_strand_id
1 'polypeptide(L)'
;YGSLHRKGRDKGAKLGRNRNSWCVELKNRNLRAWHNDRHVDCRGVGQSPPQSLGVWVNYDKGQLMFYDANTMAVLQRFSAAMTPVFD
;
A
#
# COMPACT_ATOMS: atom_id res chain seq x y z
N TYR A 1 -3.64 11.62 -1.87
CA TYR A 1 -4.33 12.84 -2.37
C TYR A 1 -3.60 14.11 -2.00
N GLY A 2 -3.86 15.21 -2.73
CA GLY A 2 -3.36 16.54 -2.40
C GLY A 2 -3.82 17.03 -1.01
N SER A 3 -4.99 16.57 -0.57
CA SER A 3 -5.58 16.83 0.76
C SER A 3 -4.86 16.15 1.93
N LEU A 4 -3.79 15.40 1.69
CA LEU A 4 -3.00 14.79 2.75
C LEU A 4 -2.25 15.87 3.54
N HIS A 5 -2.33 15.81 4.87
CA HIS A 5 -1.58 16.70 5.75
C HIS A 5 -0.07 16.48 5.53
N ARG A 6 0.73 17.55 5.51
CA ARG A 6 2.16 17.49 5.15
C ARG A 6 3.12 17.78 6.31
N LYS A 7 2.58 18.11 7.49
CA LYS A 7 3.34 18.49 8.68
C LYS A 7 2.85 17.71 9.88
N GLY A 8 3.75 17.46 10.83
CA GLY A 8 3.43 16.77 12.08
C GLY A 8 3.83 15.30 12.09
N ARG A 9 3.59 14.65 13.24
CA ARG A 9 3.83 13.22 13.48
C ARG A 9 2.54 12.43 13.69
N ASP A 10 1.40 13.09 13.51
CA ASP A 10 0.08 12.50 13.62
C ASP A 10 -0.20 11.52 12.48
N LYS A 11 -1.30 10.78 12.59
CA LYS A 11 -1.71 9.79 11.58
C LYS A 11 -2.13 10.46 10.26
N GLY A 12 -2.64 11.69 10.31
CA GLY A 12 -3.06 12.44 9.12
C GLY A 12 -1.91 12.76 8.17
N ALA A 13 -0.69 12.92 8.70
CA ALA A 13 0.51 13.21 7.90
C ALA A 13 1.29 11.96 7.42
N LYS A 14 0.94 10.76 7.90
CA LYS A 14 1.66 9.51 7.59
C LYS A 14 0.96 8.72 6.50
N LEU A 15 1.71 8.30 5.48
CA LEU A 15 1.19 7.42 4.43
C LEU A 15 0.63 6.11 5.00
N GLY A 16 -0.52 5.69 4.48
CA GLY A 16 -1.22 4.48 4.90
C GLY A 16 -1.93 4.58 6.25
N ARG A 17 -1.78 5.68 7.01
CA ARG A 17 -2.38 5.87 8.34
C ARG A 17 -3.62 6.76 8.34
N ASN A 18 -4.17 6.98 7.15
CA ASN A 18 -5.37 7.78 6.92
C ASN A 18 -6.12 7.20 5.73
N ARG A 19 -7.36 7.67 5.53
CA ARG A 19 -8.22 7.27 4.40
C ARG A 19 -7.72 7.75 3.03
N ASN A 20 -6.80 8.70 2.99
CA ASN A 20 -6.36 9.40 1.77
C ASN A 20 -5.05 8.85 1.19
N SER A 21 -4.58 7.70 1.67
CA SER A 21 -3.30 7.12 1.24
C SER A 21 -3.26 5.60 1.38
N TRP A 22 -2.50 5.00 0.46
CA TRP A 22 -2.14 3.58 0.41
C TRP A 22 -0.64 3.52 0.23
N CYS A 23 0.03 2.60 0.92
CA CYS A 23 1.44 2.36 0.71
C CYS A 23 1.82 0.93 1.04
N VAL A 24 3.03 0.56 0.62
CA VAL A 24 3.74 -0.60 1.16
C VAL A 24 4.91 -0.07 1.98
N GLU A 25 5.09 -0.64 3.17
CA GLU A 25 6.14 -0.29 4.12
C GLU A 25 7.01 -1.53 4.36
N LEU A 26 8.33 -1.37 4.23
CA LEU A 26 9.30 -2.38 4.63
C LEU A 26 9.91 -2.00 5.97
N LYS A 27 9.68 -2.82 6.99
CA LYS A 27 10.25 -2.61 8.34
C LYS A 27 10.70 -3.93 8.94
N ASN A 28 11.95 -3.99 9.40
CA ASN A 28 12.55 -5.19 9.99
C ASN A 28 12.36 -6.44 9.10
N ARG A 29 12.58 -6.28 7.79
CA ARG A 29 12.35 -7.30 6.73
C ARG A 29 10.89 -7.74 6.54
N ASN A 30 9.94 -7.20 7.29
CA ASN A 30 8.51 -7.45 7.08
C ASN A 30 7.94 -6.41 6.11
N LEU A 31 7.36 -6.89 5.02
CA LEU A 31 6.71 -6.06 4.01
C LEU A 31 5.21 -6.02 4.30
N ARG A 32 4.67 -4.82 4.53
CA ARG A 32 3.28 -4.61 4.91
C ARG A 32 2.59 -3.62 3.98
N ALA A 33 1.39 -3.96 3.56
CA ALA A 33 0.52 -3.03 2.86
C ALA A 33 -0.35 -2.29 3.88
N TRP A 34 -0.34 -0.96 3.82
CA TRP A 34 -1.04 -0.09 4.77
C TRP A 34 -2.13 0.73 4.08
N HIS A 35 -3.28 0.83 4.75
CA HIS A 35 -4.34 1.76 4.42
C HIS A 35 -5.20 2.04 5.65
N ASN A 36 -5.55 3.32 5.88
CA ASN A 36 -6.40 3.76 6.97
C ASN A 36 -6.03 3.15 8.34
N ASP A 37 -4.73 3.12 8.63
CA ASP A 37 -4.14 2.58 9.87
C ASP A 37 -4.33 1.06 10.08
N ARG A 38 -4.79 0.36 9.05
CA ARG A 38 -4.82 -1.10 8.97
C ARG A 38 -3.72 -1.60 8.05
N HIS A 39 -3.26 -2.83 8.31
CA HIS A 39 -2.28 -3.48 7.46
C HIS A 39 -2.54 -4.95 7.25
N VAL A 40 -1.95 -5.46 6.18
CA VAL A 40 -1.76 -6.88 5.93
C VAL A 40 -0.28 -7.13 5.64
N ASP A 41 0.22 -8.28 6.08
CA ASP A 41 1.55 -8.72 5.70
C ASP A 41 1.49 -9.20 4.23
N CYS A 42 2.33 -8.64 3.37
CA CYS A 42 2.34 -8.93 1.93
C CYS A 42 3.02 -10.26 1.58
N ARG A 43 3.73 -10.87 2.55
CA ARG A 43 4.58 -12.04 2.37
C ARG A 43 4.59 -12.91 3.62
N GLY A 44 4.88 -14.19 3.44
CA GLY A 44 5.06 -15.14 4.55
C GLY A 44 6.34 -14.85 5.34
N VAL A 45 6.34 -15.25 6.62
CA VAL A 45 7.50 -15.15 7.51
C VAL A 45 8.70 -15.88 6.88
N GLY A 46 9.85 -15.20 6.80
CA GLY A 46 11.10 -15.79 6.29
C GLY A 46 11.37 -15.54 4.79
N GLN A 47 10.44 -14.98 4.04
CA GLN A 47 10.71 -14.56 2.66
C GLN A 47 11.54 -13.27 2.63
N SER A 48 12.53 -13.20 1.75
CA SER A 48 13.27 -11.96 1.51
C SER A 48 12.36 -10.89 0.91
N PRO A 49 12.54 -9.59 1.23
CA PRO A 49 11.83 -8.51 0.57
C PRO A 49 12.18 -8.44 -0.93
N PRO A 50 11.26 -7.97 -1.80
CA PRO A 50 11.57 -7.73 -3.20
C PRO A 50 12.60 -6.61 -3.33
N GLN A 51 13.49 -6.73 -4.32
CA GLN A 51 14.43 -5.66 -4.65
C GLN A 51 13.76 -4.52 -5.43
N SER A 52 12.66 -4.80 -6.11
CA SER A 52 11.92 -3.81 -6.90
C SER A 52 10.42 -4.08 -6.80
N LEU A 53 9.66 -3.01 -6.58
CA LEU A 53 8.20 -3.05 -6.48
C LEU A 53 7.60 -2.37 -7.71
N GLY A 54 6.68 -3.07 -8.37
CA GLY A 54 5.79 -2.48 -9.35
C GLY A 54 4.54 -1.92 -8.67
N VAL A 55 4.05 -0.81 -9.20
CA VAL A 55 2.79 -0.19 -8.79
C VAL A 55 1.91 -0.06 -10.01
N TRP A 56 0.73 -0.66 -9.97
CA TRP A 56 -0.26 -0.54 -11.04
C TRP A 56 -1.52 0.12 -10.50
N VAL A 57 -2.04 1.07 -11.26
CA VAL A 57 -3.25 1.83 -10.93
C VAL A 57 -4.22 1.73 -12.09
N ASN A 58 -5.45 1.36 -11.80
CA ASN A 58 -6.59 1.53 -12.69
C ASN A 58 -7.59 2.44 -12.01
N TYR A 59 -7.59 3.69 -12.45
CA TYR A 59 -8.41 4.74 -11.87
C TYR A 59 -9.90 4.48 -12.12
N ASP A 60 -10.28 4.18 -13.37
CA ASP A 60 -11.66 3.92 -13.78
C ASP A 60 -12.33 2.80 -12.99
N LYS A 61 -11.56 1.78 -12.60
CA LYS A 61 -12.06 0.63 -11.82
C LYS A 61 -11.82 0.74 -10.33
N GLY A 62 -11.20 1.83 -9.85
CA GLY A 62 -10.95 1.99 -8.42
C GLY A 62 -9.90 1.01 -7.88
N GLN A 63 -8.86 0.66 -8.64
CA GLN A 63 -7.92 -0.41 -8.29
C GLN A 63 -6.47 0.07 -8.17
N LEU A 64 -5.79 -0.46 -7.16
CA LEU A 64 -4.36 -0.28 -6.92
C LEU A 64 -3.74 -1.64 -6.60
N MET A 65 -2.64 -1.97 -7.27
CA MET A 65 -1.90 -3.20 -7.02
C MET A 65 -0.42 -2.91 -6.79
N PHE A 66 0.13 -3.58 -5.78
CA PHE A 66 1.56 -3.69 -5.55
C PHE A 66 2.01 -5.10 -5.91
N TYR A 67 3.11 -5.22 -6.63
CA TYR A 67 3.64 -6.51 -7.06
C TYR A 67 5.18 -6.51 -7.07
N ASP A 68 5.78 -7.68 -7.01
CA ASP A 68 7.21 -7.86 -7.22
C ASP A 68 7.53 -7.64 -8.70
N ALA A 69 8.36 -6.64 -9.02
CA ALA A 69 8.64 -6.29 -10.42
C ALA A 69 9.43 -7.37 -11.17
N ASN A 70 10.15 -8.25 -10.48
CA ASN A 70 10.96 -9.30 -11.10
C ASN A 70 10.13 -10.54 -11.41
N THR A 71 9.22 -10.91 -10.52
CA THR A 71 8.42 -12.14 -10.64
C THR A 71 6.98 -11.89 -11.08
N MET A 72 6.56 -10.62 -11.14
CA MET A 72 5.17 -10.19 -11.34
C MET A 72 4.19 -10.72 -10.29
N ALA A 73 4.69 -11.27 -9.17
CA ALA A 73 3.86 -11.80 -8.10
C ALA A 73 3.12 -10.67 -7.37
N VAL A 74 1.80 -10.77 -7.29
CA VAL A 74 0.96 -9.78 -6.58
C VAL A 74 1.24 -9.86 -5.09
N LEU A 75 1.54 -8.71 -4.51
CA LEU A 75 1.82 -8.55 -3.08
C LEU A 75 0.59 -8.05 -2.33
N GLN A 76 -0.12 -7.08 -2.92
CA GLN A 76 -1.39 -6.61 -2.39
C GLN A 76 -2.24 -5.98 -3.47
N ARG A 77 -3.56 -6.16 -3.35
CA ARG A 77 -4.57 -5.48 -4.16
C ARG A 77 -5.52 -4.68 -3.27
N PHE A 78 -5.78 -3.44 -3.67
CA PHE A 78 -6.85 -2.61 -3.16
C PHE A 78 -7.86 -2.38 -4.29
N SER A 79 -9.15 -2.47 -3.98
CA SER A 79 -10.22 -2.27 -4.97
C SER A 79 -11.49 -1.77 -4.31
N ALA A 80 -12.27 -0.96 -5.04
CA ALA A 80 -13.52 -0.36 -4.53
C ALA A 80 -14.51 -1.36 -3.91
N ALA A 81 -14.52 -2.62 -4.35
CA ALA A 81 -15.37 -3.67 -3.76
C ALA A 81 -14.95 -4.08 -2.33
N MET A 82 -13.70 -3.83 -1.94
CA MET A 82 -13.16 -4.16 -0.62
C MET A 82 -12.82 -2.90 0.19
N THR A 83 -12.31 -1.87 -0.46
CA THR A 83 -11.93 -0.56 0.09
C THR A 83 -11.91 0.47 -1.06
N PRO A 84 -12.65 1.58 -0.98
CA PRO A 84 -12.56 2.65 -1.99
C PRO A 84 -11.12 3.12 -2.09
N VAL A 85 -10.55 3.11 -3.29
CA VAL A 85 -9.16 3.57 -3.55
C VAL A 85 -9.15 5.00 -4.07
N PHE A 86 -10.13 5.29 -4.93
CA PHE A 86 -10.32 6.62 -5.47
C PHE A 86 -11.75 7.09 -5.20
N ASP A 87 -11.84 8.25 -4.55
CA ASP A 87 -13.05 9.08 -4.39
C ASP A 87 -12.85 10.34 -5.24
#